data_AF-A0A524P880-F1
#
_entry.id   AF-A0A524P880-F1
#
_cell.length_a   1.000
_cell.length_b   1.000
_cell.length_c   1.000
_cell.angle_alpha   90.00
_cell.angle_beta   90.00
_cell.angle_gamma   90.00
#
_symmetry.space_group_name_H-M   'P 1'
#
loop_
_entity.id
_entity.type
_entity.pdbx_description
1 polymer ?
#
loop_
_entity_poly.entity_id
_entity_poly.type
_entity_poly.pdbx_seq_one_letter_code
_entity_poly.pdbx_strand_id
1 'polypeptide(L)'
;MTEKKPSMTLPRWELESIFPGIGSDPFNQAFEALGGYTDSLMGYMDQNGIDKHDLGPGNPPEVAPILRSLMEQMETIWRLNSTLGSYLYGFISTDSFDMQAMKKNSELELLGVRIKEIRIRFWGWLASSFQDLQALERTWELEPYLVQHDFFLKETFEQARYQMSMLEETLTSELALSGANAWSRLQGTVTSQ
;
A
#
# COMPACT_ATOMS: atom_id res chain seq x y z
N MET A 1 39.08 26.37 33.04
CA MET A 1 38.44 26.80 31.78
C MET A 1 37.71 25.60 31.21
N THR A 2 36.39 25.54 31.39
CA THR A 2 35.54 24.50 30.81
C THR A 2 35.23 24.91 29.37
N GLU A 3 35.88 24.24 28.41
CA GLU A 3 35.56 24.38 27.00
C GLU A 3 34.11 23.93 26.76
N LYS A 4 33.25 24.88 26.45
CA LYS A 4 31.88 24.63 26.01
C LYS A 4 31.97 24.06 24.60
N LYS A 5 31.84 22.74 24.44
CA LYS A 5 31.73 22.10 23.13
C LYS A 5 30.66 22.85 22.31
N PRO A 6 30.96 23.33 21.10
CA PRO A 6 29.94 23.90 20.25
C PRO A 6 28.88 22.81 20.01
N SER A 7 27.63 23.13 20.33
CA SER A 7 26.47 22.37 19.92
C SER A 7 26.46 22.36 18.39
N MET A 8 27.02 21.30 17.77
CA MET A 8 26.91 21.09 16.34
C MET A 8 25.49 20.62 16.08
N THR A 9 24.64 21.56 15.69
CA THR A 9 23.31 21.25 15.17
C THR A 9 23.49 20.57 13.82
N LEU A 10 23.15 19.29 13.74
CA LEU A 10 23.21 18.55 12.48
C LEU A 10 22.22 19.19 11.48
N PRO A 11 22.58 19.28 10.19
CA PRO A 11 21.66 19.78 9.17
C PRO A 11 20.43 18.86 9.11
N ARG A 12 19.24 19.48 9.06
CA ARG A 12 17.95 18.81 8.93
C ARG A 12 17.34 19.14 7.58
N TRP A 13 16.50 18.25 7.06
CA TRP A 13 15.71 18.53 5.87
C TRP A 13 14.72 19.67 6.15
N GLU A 14 14.56 20.55 5.18
CA GLU A 14 13.51 21.59 5.18
C GLU A 14 12.32 21.00 4.42
N LEU A 15 11.20 20.80 5.12
CA LEU A 15 10.04 20.05 4.63
C LEU A 15 8.74 20.87 4.66
N GLU A 16 8.81 22.17 4.97
CA GLU A 16 7.65 23.07 5.06
C GLU A 16 6.93 23.20 3.71
N SER A 17 7.66 23.00 2.61
CA SER A 17 7.10 22.92 1.25
C SER A 17 6.11 21.76 1.04
N ILE A 18 6.16 20.72 1.88
CA ILE A 18 5.22 19.60 1.86
C ILE A 18 4.10 19.84 2.88
N PHE A 19 4.47 20.01 4.15
CA PHE A 19 3.55 20.42 5.21
C PHE A 19 4.27 21.38 6.16
N PRO A 20 3.59 22.42 6.68
CA PRO A 20 4.21 23.37 7.61
C PRO A 20 4.74 22.76 8.91
N GLY A 21 4.28 21.55 9.28
CA GLY A 21 4.69 20.87 10.50
C GLY A 21 3.86 19.63 10.79
N ILE A 22 4.41 18.71 11.57
CA ILE A 22 3.65 17.55 12.07
C ILE A 22 2.54 18.06 13.00
N GLY A 23 1.29 17.72 12.69
CA GLY A 23 0.12 18.18 13.43
C GLY A 23 -0.42 19.54 12.99
N SER A 24 0.14 20.16 11.94
CA SER A 24 -0.47 21.34 11.29
C SER A 24 -1.81 20.99 10.65
N ASP A 25 -2.68 21.98 10.44
CA ASP A 25 -3.99 21.76 9.82
C ASP A 25 -3.89 21.07 8.45
N PRO A 26 -2.98 21.48 7.53
CA PRO A 26 -2.81 20.80 6.25
C PRO A 26 -2.38 19.33 6.41
N PHE A 27 -1.49 19.04 7.37
CA PHE A 27 -1.05 17.67 7.65
C PHE A 27 -2.20 16.80 8.20
N ASN A 28 -2.96 17.31 9.17
CA ASN A 28 -4.07 16.55 9.76
C ASN A 28 -5.18 16.31 8.74
N GLN A 29 -5.51 17.30 7.91
CA GLN A 29 -6.47 17.13 6.80
C GLN A 29 -6.01 16.08 5.80
N ALA A 30 -4.72 16.07 5.43
CA ALA A 30 -4.16 15.05 4.55
C ALA A 30 -4.25 13.64 5.16
N PHE A 31 -3.97 13.53 6.46
CA PHE A 31 -4.05 12.27 7.19
C PHE A 31 -5.50 11.74 7.28
N GLU A 32 -6.45 12.61 7.60
CA GLU A 32 -7.89 12.29 7.63
C GLU A 32 -8.42 11.92 6.25
N ALA A 33 -8.02 12.67 5.21
CA ALA A 33 -8.39 12.40 3.83
C ALA A 33 -7.90 11.01 3.37
N LEU A 34 -6.68 10.62 3.74
CA LEU A 34 -6.17 9.28 3.42
C LEU A 34 -7.05 8.18 4.03
N GLY A 35 -7.46 8.35 5.29
CA GLY A 35 -8.41 7.45 5.95
C GLY A 35 -9.74 7.38 5.20
N GLY A 36 -10.33 8.54 4.88
CA GLY A 36 -11.60 8.62 4.16
C GLY A 36 -11.56 8.02 2.76
N TYR A 37 -10.48 8.25 2.00
CA TYR A 37 -10.30 7.63 0.68
C TYR A 37 -10.13 6.11 0.78
N THR A 38 -9.41 5.63 1.80
CA THR A 38 -9.25 4.20 2.06
C THR A 38 -10.61 3.56 2.38
N ASP A 39 -11.41 4.17 3.25
CA ASP A 39 -12.77 3.71 3.59
C ASP A 39 -13.69 3.69 2.37
N SER A 40 -13.67 4.76 1.58
CA SER A 40 -14.45 4.89 0.36
C SER A 40 -14.11 3.80 -0.65
N LEU A 41 -12.81 3.55 -0.87
CA LEU A 41 -12.38 2.53 -1.82
C LEU A 41 -12.72 1.12 -1.33
N MET A 42 -12.54 0.81 -0.04
CA MET A 42 -12.96 -0.50 0.50
C MET A 42 -14.47 -0.70 0.31
N GLY A 43 -15.29 0.31 0.61
CA GLY A 43 -16.74 0.25 0.39
C GLY A 43 -17.10 0.08 -1.09
N TYR A 44 -16.39 0.75 -2.00
CA TYR A 44 -16.55 0.58 -3.44
C TYR A 44 -16.18 -0.85 -3.88
N MET A 45 -15.10 -1.40 -3.33
CA MET A 45 -14.67 -2.77 -3.60
C MET A 45 -15.72 -3.78 -3.15
N ASP A 46 -16.29 -3.60 -1.96
CA ASP A 46 -17.35 -4.47 -1.43
C ASP A 46 -18.61 -4.42 -2.31
N GLN A 47 -19.03 -3.22 -2.74
CA GLN A 47 -20.22 -3.04 -3.59
C GLN A 47 -20.08 -3.67 -4.98
N ASN A 48 -18.86 -3.72 -5.52
CA ASN A 48 -18.58 -4.29 -6.83
C ASN A 48 -18.06 -5.74 -6.75
N GLY A 49 -18.08 -6.37 -5.56
CA GLY A 49 -17.61 -7.74 -5.37
C GLY A 49 -16.12 -7.93 -5.68
N ILE A 50 -15.30 -6.88 -5.51
CA ILE A 50 -13.86 -6.90 -5.78
C ILE A 50 -13.16 -7.60 -4.62
N ASP A 51 -12.85 -8.87 -4.79
CA ASP A 51 -12.15 -9.69 -3.81
C ASP A 51 -11.16 -10.64 -4.51
N LYS A 52 -10.35 -11.34 -3.73
CA LYS A 52 -9.38 -12.34 -4.18
C LYS A 52 -10.05 -13.63 -4.71
N HIS A 53 -11.37 -13.69 -4.78
CA HIS A 53 -12.09 -14.89 -5.17
C HIS A 53 -12.18 -15.08 -6.68
N ASP A 54 -12.32 -16.34 -7.09
CA ASP A 54 -12.44 -16.76 -8.47
C ASP A 54 -13.86 -16.45 -8.99
N LEU A 55 -14.06 -15.22 -9.44
CA LEU A 55 -15.32 -14.75 -10.02
C LEU A 55 -15.53 -15.28 -11.45
N GLY A 56 -14.49 -15.87 -12.06
CA GLY A 56 -14.43 -16.14 -13.49
C GLY A 56 -14.31 -14.86 -14.35
N PRO A 57 -13.97 -14.99 -15.64
CA PRO A 57 -13.72 -13.83 -16.49
C PRO A 57 -14.99 -12.99 -16.66
N GLY A 58 -14.88 -11.71 -16.36
CA GLY A 58 -15.95 -10.74 -16.55
C GLY A 58 -16.07 -10.28 -18.00
N ASN A 59 -17.19 -9.66 -18.34
CA ASN A 59 -17.40 -9.06 -19.66
C ASN A 59 -16.65 -7.72 -19.76
N PRO A 60 -15.75 -7.49 -20.75
CA PRO A 60 -14.90 -6.29 -20.79
C PRO A 60 -15.63 -4.94 -20.69
N PRO A 61 -16.81 -4.71 -21.31
CA PRO A 61 -17.61 -3.49 -21.13
C PRO A 61 -18.11 -3.25 -19.71
N GLU A 62 -18.28 -4.30 -18.90
CA GLU A 62 -18.71 -4.21 -17.51
C GLU A 62 -17.50 -3.99 -16.58
N VAL A 63 -16.37 -4.62 -16.89
CA VAL A 63 -15.15 -4.57 -16.06
C VAL A 63 -14.34 -3.29 -16.27
N ALA A 64 -14.25 -2.77 -17.50
CA ALA A 64 -13.45 -1.59 -17.83
C ALA A 64 -13.75 -0.34 -16.96
N PRO A 65 -15.02 0.09 -16.76
CA PRO A 65 -15.31 1.26 -15.91
C PRO A 65 -14.97 1.00 -14.44
N ILE A 66 -15.11 -0.24 -13.96
CA ILE A 66 -14.72 -0.62 -12.60
C ILE A 66 -13.21 -0.51 -12.43
N LEU A 67 -12.45 -1.06 -13.37
CA LEU A 67 -10.98 -1.00 -13.39
C LEU A 67 -10.48 0.45 -13.44
N ARG A 68 -11.11 1.31 -14.25
CA ARG A 68 -10.79 2.74 -14.29
C ARG A 68 -10.98 3.40 -12.93
N SER A 69 -12.14 3.23 -12.31
CA SER A 69 -12.45 3.81 -11.01
C SER A 69 -11.50 3.32 -9.91
N LEU A 70 -11.12 2.04 -9.95
CA LEU A 70 -10.08 1.48 -9.07
C LEU A 70 -8.76 2.22 -9.26
N MET A 71 -8.29 2.39 -10.49
CA MET A 71 -7.02 3.07 -10.76
C MET A 71 -7.01 4.54 -10.29
N GLU A 72 -8.07 5.29 -10.56
CA GLU A 72 -8.20 6.70 -10.13
C GLU A 72 -8.13 6.84 -8.59
N GLN A 73 -8.86 5.97 -7.87
CA GLN A 73 -8.91 6.01 -6.40
C GLN A 73 -7.61 5.49 -5.77
N MET A 74 -7.05 4.39 -6.28
CA MET A 74 -5.80 3.82 -5.77
C MET A 74 -4.62 4.77 -6.00
N GLU A 75 -4.55 5.44 -7.15
CA GLU A 75 -3.52 6.46 -7.40
C GLU A 75 -3.57 7.58 -6.36
N THR A 76 -4.77 8.06 -6.04
CA THR A 76 -4.98 9.10 -5.02
C THR A 76 -4.50 8.65 -3.65
N ILE A 77 -4.84 7.43 -3.24
CA ILE A 77 -4.41 6.84 -1.97
C ILE A 77 -2.89 6.66 -1.94
N TRP A 78 -2.28 6.07 -2.97
CA TRP A 78 -0.85 5.80 -3.00
C TRP A 78 -0.01 7.07 -3.02
N ARG A 79 -0.41 8.08 -3.80
CA ARG A 79 0.28 9.37 -3.84
C ARG A 79 0.26 10.04 -2.48
N LEU A 80 -0.89 10.07 -1.81
CA LEU A 80 -1.05 10.72 -0.51
C LEU A 80 -0.33 9.95 0.60
N ASN A 81 -0.47 8.62 0.63
CA ASN A 81 0.23 7.75 1.57
C ASN A 81 1.76 7.86 1.43
N SER A 82 2.27 7.86 0.19
CA SER A 82 3.70 8.05 -0.07
C SER A 82 4.16 9.42 0.39
N THR A 83 3.39 10.47 0.14
CA THR A 83 3.74 11.84 0.56
C THR A 83 3.83 11.96 2.08
N LEU A 84 2.81 11.46 2.80
CA LEU A 84 2.80 11.44 4.27
C LEU A 84 3.94 10.60 4.83
N GLY A 85 4.18 9.41 4.27
CA GLY A 85 5.25 8.52 4.69
C GLY A 85 6.63 9.13 4.48
N SER A 86 6.90 9.68 3.29
CA SER A 86 8.17 10.36 2.99
C SER A 86 8.40 11.58 3.88
N TYR A 87 7.37 12.39 4.13
CA TYR A 87 7.44 13.52 5.04
C TYR A 87 7.83 13.10 6.45
N LEU A 88 7.14 12.11 7.04
CA LEU A 88 7.44 11.59 8.38
C LEU A 88 8.82 10.95 8.45
N TYR A 89 9.21 10.18 7.43
CA TYR A 89 10.51 9.54 7.37
C TYR A 89 11.67 10.53 7.27
N GLY A 90 11.44 11.73 6.69
CA GLY A 90 12.42 12.81 6.68
C GLY A 90 12.86 13.26 8.08
N PHE A 91 11.93 13.28 9.05
CA PHE A 91 12.24 13.53 10.46
C PHE A 91 12.89 12.31 11.11
N ILE A 92 12.28 11.13 10.98
CA ILE A 92 12.74 9.90 11.65
C ILE A 92 14.17 9.51 11.25
N SER A 93 14.53 9.67 9.97
CA SER A 93 15.86 9.33 9.45
C SER A 93 16.97 10.28 9.91
N THR A 94 16.63 11.49 10.36
CA THR A 94 17.59 12.51 10.83
C THR A 94 17.55 12.72 12.34
N ASP A 95 16.46 12.35 13.00
CA ASP A 95 16.26 12.40 14.45
C ASP A 95 15.38 11.22 14.90
N SER A 96 16.00 10.09 15.24
CA SER A 96 15.29 8.88 15.69
C SER A 96 14.67 8.99 17.08
N PHE A 97 14.81 10.15 17.76
CA PHE A 97 14.15 10.44 19.03
C PHE A 97 12.95 11.38 18.87
N ASP A 98 12.58 11.74 17.63
CA ASP A 98 11.36 12.50 17.35
C ASP A 98 10.11 11.63 17.62
N MET A 99 9.68 11.65 18.87
CA MET A 99 8.52 10.90 19.35
C MET A 99 7.21 11.30 18.64
N GLN A 100 7.13 12.54 18.14
CA GLN A 100 5.94 13.01 17.43
C GLN A 100 5.87 12.37 16.03
N ALA A 101 6.98 12.38 15.30
CA ALA A 101 7.10 11.74 14.00
C ALA A 101 6.92 10.22 14.09
N MET A 102 7.55 9.57 15.08
CA MET A 102 7.41 8.12 15.31
C MET A 102 5.96 7.73 15.59
N LYS A 103 5.28 8.45 16.48
CA LYS A 103 3.86 8.19 16.79
C LYS A 103 2.98 8.30 15.53
N LYS A 104 3.15 9.38 14.75
CA LYS A 104 2.38 9.57 13.52
C LYS A 104 2.71 8.56 12.44
N ASN A 105 3.96 8.10 12.36
CA ASN A 105 4.33 7.02 11.45
C ASN A 105 3.66 5.69 11.84
N SER A 106 3.60 5.35 13.13
CA SER A 106 2.86 4.16 13.58
C SER A 106 1.35 4.25 13.29
N GLU A 107 0.74 5.43 13.45
CA GLU A 107 -0.66 5.65 13.03
C GLU A 107 -0.83 5.44 11.51
N LEU A 108 0.13 5.92 10.70
CA LEU A 108 0.12 5.74 9.24
C LEU A 108 0.33 4.26 8.84
N GLU A 109 1.18 3.52 9.55
CA GLU A 109 1.41 2.09 9.33
C GLU A 109 0.12 1.28 9.53
N LEU A 110 -0.70 1.64 10.52
CA LEU A 110 -2.01 1.02 10.73
C LEU A 110 -2.95 1.24 9.53
N LEU A 111 -2.98 2.46 8.96
CA LEU A 111 -3.68 2.70 7.70
C LEU A 111 -3.06 1.91 6.53
N GLY A 112 -1.73 1.79 6.52
CA GLY A 112 -0.98 1.02 5.53
C GLY A 112 -1.37 -0.46 5.47
N VAL A 113 -1.78 -1.06 6.58
CA VAL A 113 -2.33 -2.43 6.60
C VAL A 113 -3.59 -2.54 5.73
N ARG A 114 -4.49 -1.55 5.83
CA ARG A 114 -5.74 -1.52 5.05
C ARG A 114 -5.48 -1.21 3.57
N ILE A 115 -4.53 -0.32 3.28
CA ILE A 115 -4.08 -0.06 1.91
C ILE A 115 -3.46 -1.32 1.28
N LYS A 116 -2.73 -2.13 2.07
CA LYS A 116 -2.21 -3.42 1.63
C LYS A 116 -3.33 -4.42 1.31
N GLU A 117 -4.40 -4.44 2.11
CA GLU A 117 -5.57 -5.27 1.87
C GLU A 117 -6.25 -4.91 0.53
N ILE A 118 -6.49 -3.62 0.26
CA ILE A 118 -6.99 -3.12 -1.04
C ILE A 118 -6.13 -3.67 -2.18
N ARG A 119 -4.81 -3.59 -2.07
CA ARG A 119 -3.90 -4.09 -3.11
C ARG A 119 -4.04 -5.60 -3.33
N ILE A 120 -4.14 -6.39 -2.27
CA ILE A 120 -4.29 -7.86 -2.37
C ILE A 120 -5.60 -8.23 -3.07
N ARG A 121 -6.71 -7.61 -2.64
CA ARG A 121 -8.03 -7.81 -3.25
C ARG A 121 -8.03 -7.39 -4.72
N PHE A 122 -7.41 -6.25 -5.04
CA PHE A 122 -7.26 -5.79 -6.42
C PHE A 122 -6.48 -6.79 -7.29
N TRP A 123 -5.36 -7.32 -6.81
CA TRP A 123 -4.55 -8.28 -7.58
C TRP A 123 -5.32 -9.56 -7.89
N GLY A 124 -5.97 -10.13 -6.88
CA GLY A 124 -6.77 -11.34 -7.07
C GLY A 124 -7.95 -11.10 -8.00
N TRP A 125 -8.66 -9.99 -7.83
CA TRP A 125 -9.76 -9.61 -8.71
C TRP A 125 -9.29 -9.36 -10.16
N LEU A 126 -8.15 -8.69 -10.36
CA LEU A 126 -7.61 -8.45 -11.69
C LEU A 126 -7.27 -9.76 -12.41
N ALA A 127 -6.67 -10.72 -11.70
CA ALA A 127 -6.38 -12.04 -12.25
C ALA A 127 -7.64 -12.85 -12.59
N SER A 128 -8.69 -12.79 -11.76
CA SER A 128 -9.92 -13.54 -12.02
C SER A 128 -10.82 -12.89 -13.07
N SER A 129 -10.75 -11.56 -13.21
CA SER A 129 -11.63 -10.80 -14.12
C SER A 129 -11.27 -10.93 -15.60
N PHE A 130 -10.05 -11.36 -15.93
CA PHE A 130 -9.58 -11.45 -17.32
C PHE A 130 -9.00 -12.83 -17.62
N GLN A 131 -9.38 -13.41 -18.75
CA GLN A 131 -8.90 -14.72 -19.19
C GLN A 131 -7.40 -14.69 -19.56
N ASP A 132 -6.96 -13.60 -20.17
CA ASP A 132 -5.59 -13.39 -20.62
C ASP A 132 -5.28 -11.89 -20.74
N LEU A 133 -4.03 -11.58 -21.06
CA LEU A 133 -3.59 -10.20 -21.29
C LEU A 133 -4.33 -9.53 -22.46
N GLN A 134 -4.75 -10.27 -23.50
CA GLN A 134 -5.48 -9.67 -24.62
C GLN A 134 -6.88 -9.22 -24.20
N ALA A 135 -7.55 -9.96 -23.30
CA ALA A 135 -8.83 -9.58 -22.73
C ALA A 135 -8.70 -8.31 -21.89
N LEU A 136 -7.65 -8.21 -21.08
CA LEU A 136 -7.28 -6.96 -20.41
C LEU A 136 -7.04 -5.85 -21.45
N GLU A 137 -6.31 -6.13 -22.53
CA GLU A 137 -5.95 -5.20 -23.63
C GLU A 137 -7.14 -4.54 -24.33
N ARG A 138 -8.27 -5.22 -24.37
CA ARG A 138 -9.51 -4.67 -24.93
C ARG A 138 -10.14 -3.58 -24.07
N THR A 139 -9.80 -3.50 -22.78
CA THR A 139 -10.35 -2.45 -21.90
C THR A 139 -9.83 -1.06 -22.26
N TRP A 140 -8.67 -0.95 -22.90
CA TRP A 140 -8.08 0.32 -23.33
C TRP A 140 -8.91 1.03 -24.41
N GLU A 141 -9.61 0.29 -25.26
CA GLU A 141 -10.49 0.87 -26.27
C GLU A 141 -11.75 1.50 -25.64
N LEU A 142 -12.22 0.91 -24.53
CA LEU A 142 -13.40 1.36 -23.80
C LEU A 142 -13.06 2.49 -22.83
N GLU A 143 -11.90 2.40 -22.18
CA GLU A 143 -11.42 3.35 -21.19
C GLU A 143 -9.96 3.75 -21.50
N PRO A 144 -9.73 4.73 -22.39
CA PRO A 144 -8.39 5.18 -22.77
C PRO A 144 -7.53 5.69 -21.60
N TYR A 145 -8.16 6.08 -20.48
CA TYR A 145 -7.46 6.41 -19.23
C TYR A 145 -6.54 5.28 -18.75
N LEU A 146 -6.90 4.02 -19.02
CA LEU A 146 -6.10 2.87 -18.61
C LEU A 146 -4.73 2.81 -19.33
N VAL A 147 -4.55 3.52 -20.48
CA VAL A 147 -3.29 3.48 -21.26
C VAL A 147 -2.11 3.95 -20.43
N GLN A 148 -2.31 4.95 -19.59
CA GLN A 148 -1.23 5.48 -18.74
C GLN A 148 -0.79 4.49 -17.65
N HIS A 149 -1.60 3.47 -17.36
CA HIS A 149 -1.35 2.43 -16.37
C HIS A 149 -0.97 1.09 -17.03
N ASP A 150 -0.69 1.07 -18.34
CA ASP A 150 -0.49 -0.15 -19.14
C ASP A 150 0.53 -1.11 -18.54
N PHE A 151 1.73 -0.60 -18.30
CA PHE A 151 2.81 -1.38 -17.72
C PHE A 151 2.42 -1.95 -16.34
N PHE A 152 1.84 -1.14 -15.47
CA PHE A 152 1.44 -1.57 -14.12
C PHE A 152 0.36 -2.64 -14.15
N LEU A 153 -0.65 -2.50 -15.01
CA LEU A 153 -1.75 -3.45 -15.12
C LEU A 153 -1.28 -4.80 -15.68
N LYS A 154 -0.42 -4.77 -16.71
CA LYS A 154 0.18 -5.97 -17.30
C LYS A 154 1.05 -6.72 -16.30
N GLU A 155 2.00 -6.01 -15.67
CA GLU A 155 2.85 -6.60 -14.63
C GLU A 155 2.01 -7.14 -13.48
N THR A 156 1.00 -6.42 -13.02
CA THR A 156 0.14 -6.89 -11.93
C THR A 156 -0.61 -8.16 -12.32
N PHE A 157 -1.19 -8.21 -13.53
CA PHE A 157 -1.87 -9.39 -14.03
C PHE A 157 -0.93 -10.60 -14.13
N GLU A 158 0.28 -10.40 -14.65
CA GLU A 158 1.29 -11.46 -14.74
C GLU A 158 1.80 -11.91 -13.37
N GLN A 159 1.99 -10.99 -12.41
CA GLN A 159 2.46 -11.32 -11.06
C GLN A 159 1.37 -11.95 -10.21
N ALA A 160 0.10 -11.65 -10.49
CA ALA A 160 -1.03 -12.22 -9.77
C ALA A 160 -1.12 -13.75 -9.92
N ARG A 161 -0.57 -14.34 -11.00
CA ARG A 161 -0.45 -15.80 -11.13
C ARG A 161 0.47 -16.46 -10.09
N TYR A 162 1.33 -15.68 -9.45
CA TYR A 162 2.20 -16.13 -8.36
C TYR A 162 1.60 -15.86 -6.97
N GLN A 163 0.44 -15.21 -6.89
CA GLN A 163 -0.28 -15.15 -5.64
C GLN A 163 -0.89 -16.52 -5.35
N MET A 164 -0.66 -16.97 -4.11
CA MET A 164 -1.25 -18.21 -3.62
C MET A 164 -2.77 -18.15 -3.75
N SER A 165 -3.37 -19.20 -4.27
CA SER A 165 -4.81 -19.45 -4.12
C SER A 165 -5.18 -19.54 -2.63
N MET A 166 -6.47 -19.42 -2.31
CA MET A 166 -6.94 -19.56 -0.93
C MET A 166 -6.51 -20.89 -0.29
N LEU A 167 -6.56 -21.99 -1.06
CA LEU A 167 -6.12 -23.32 -0.60
C LEU A 167 -4.61 -23.35 -0.29
N GLU A 168 -3.80 -22.71 -1.12
CA GLU A 168 -2.36 -22.60 -0.91
C GLU A 168 -2.02 -21.68 0.27
N GLU A 169 -2.80 -20.63 0.53
CA GLU A 169 -2.63 -19.77 1.70
C GLU A 169 -2.98 -20.51 3.01
N THR A 170 -4.05 -21.31 3.01
CA THR A 170 -4.40 -22.15 4.16
C THR A 170 -3.29 -23.16 4.44
N LEU A 171 -2.85 -23.89 3.41
CA LEU A 171 -1.75 -24.86 3.53
C LEU A 171 -0.44 -24.18 3.98
N THR A 172 -0.12 -23.01 3.44
CA THR A 172 1.08 -22.26 3.85
C THR A 172 0.99 -21.82 5.30
N SER A 173 -0.18 -21.38 5.76
CA SER A 173 -0.40 -20.99 7.16
C SER A 173 -0.25 -22.17 8.10
N GLU A 174 -0.73 -23.35 7.70
CA GLU A 174 -0.55 -24.61 8.44
C GLU A 174 0.93 -25.05 8.49
N LEU A 175 1.63 -24.98 7.35
CA LEU A 175 3.05 -25.35 7.24
C LEU A 175 3.99 -24.33 7.92
N ALA A 176 3.64 -23.05 7.94
CA ALA A 176 4.43 -22.00 8.57
C ALA A 176 4.54 -22.18 10.09
N LEU A 177 3.53 -22.82 10.72
CA LEU A 177 3.52 -23.08 12.16
C LEU A 177 4.65 -24.02 12.59
N SER A 178 4.97 -25.03 11.77
CA SER A 178 6.01 -26.03 12.03
C SER A 178 7.33 -25.78 11.30
N GLY A 179 7.35 -24.88 10.30
CA GLY A 179 8.53 -24.53 9.51
C GLY A 179 9.16 -23.19 9.89
N ALA A 180 8.94 -22.16 9.06
CA ALA A 180 9.64 -20.88 9.13
C ALA A 180 9.52 -20.17 10.50
N ASN A 181 8.36 -20.24 11.16
CA ASN A 181 8.16 -19.62 12.46
C ASN A 181 8.95 -20.34 13.57
N ALA A 182 9.05 -21.67 13.51
CA ALA A 182 9.84 -22.44 14.47
C ALA A 182 11.34 -22.16 14.29
N TRP A 183 11.81 -22.05 13.04
CA TRP A 183 13.21 -21.71 12.74
C TRP A 183 13.58 -20.28 13.14
N SER A 184 12.69 -19.30 12.89
CA SER A 184 12.91 -17.90 13.31
C SER A 184 12.97 -17.77 14.84
N ARG A 185 12.12 -18.50 15.58
CA ARG A 185 12.19 -18.54 17.05
C ARG A 185 13.49 -19.15 17.56
N LEU A 186 13.94 -20.24 16.93
CA LEU A 186 15.22 -20.89 17.26
C LEU A 186 16.39 -19.94 17.01
N GLN A 187 16.44 -19.32 15.83
CA GLN A 187 17.46 -18.35 15.47
C GLN A 187 17.48 -17.17 16.46
N GLY A 188 16.31 -16.60 16.79
CA GLY A 188 16.19 -15.54 17.79
C GLY A 188 16.77 -15.95 19.15
N THR A 189 16.48 -17.17 19.60
CA THR A 189 16.97 -17.70 20.90
C THR A 189 18.48 -17.93 20.91
N VAL A 190 19.05 -18.37 19.78
CA VAL A 190 20.48 -18.66 19.65
C VAL A 190 21.31 -17.38 19.51
N THR A 191 20.80 -16.37 18.78
CA THR A 191 21.55 -15.12 18.54
C THR A 191 21.41 -14.07 19.64
N SER A 192 20.56 -14.32 20.64
CA SER A 192 20.36 -13.41 21.78
C SER A 192 21.22 -13.77 23.01
N GLN A 193 22.15 -14.71 22.89
CA GLN A 193 23.12 -15.06 23.94
C GLN A 193 24.47 -14.39 23.70
#